data_AF-A0A432SGK5-F1
#
_entry.id   AF-A0A432SGK5-F1
#
_cell.length_a   1.000
_cell.length_b   1.000
_cell.length_c   1.000
_cell.angle_alpha   90.00
_cell.angle_beta   90.00
_cell.angle_gamma   90.00
#
_symmetry.space_group_name_H-M   'P 1'
#
loop_
_entity.id
_entity.type
_entity.pdbx_description
1 polymer ?
#
loop_
_entity_poly.entity_id
_entity_poly.type
_entity_poly.pdbx_seq_one_letter_code
_entity_poly.pdbx_strand_id
1 'polypeptide(L)'
;MALSGLETKIYNMMNNSIFDFGFYHPYVVDFAIVLPIIALFLHFISILTRADEASSKAYFKVSNLLFFIGSGFVTAAYLTGLAEGPDVRQALSMEGRGLYDAHQALATYIAAGFLFLSFIKIISLLVKKDPLRYIFGTLFSITMLILIYAYAIGISLVYDYGAGVVCSG
;
A
#
# COMPACT_ATOMS: atom_id res chain seq x y z
N MET A 1 -28.46 -29.95 -7.99
CA MET A 1 -28.85 -29.36 -9.29
C MET A 1 -27.54 -29.06 -10.02
N ALA A 2 -27.17 -29.86 -11.01
CA ALA A 2 -25.88 -29.71 -11.68
C ALA A 2 -25.94 -28.49 -12.60
N LEU A 3 -25.06 -27.52 -12.38
CA LEU A 3 -24.91 -26.35 -13.23
C LEU A 3 -24.53 -26.81 -14.65
N SER A 4 -25.10 -26.15 -15.65
CA SER A 4 -24.86 -26.46 -17.05
C SER A 4 -23.40 -26.16 -17.42
N GLY A 5 -22.85 -26.84 -18.44
CA GLY A 5 -21.43 -26.70 -18.81
C GLY A 5 -20.98 -25.28 -19.17
N LEU A 6 -21.93 -24.36 -19.43
CA LEU A 6 -21.64 -22.94 -19.62
C LEU A 6 -21.43 -22.21 -18.27
N GLU A 7 -22.23 -22.52 -17.25
CA GLU A 7 -22.11 -21.97 -15.90
C GLU A 7 -20.82 -22.46 -15.22
N THR A 8 -20.44 -23.72 -15.44
CA THR A 8 -19.14 -24.23 -14.96
C THR A 8 -17.96 -23.54 -15.66
N LYS A 9 -18.10 -23.19 -16.93
CA LYS A 9 -17.07 -22.48 -17.70
C LYS A 9 -16.98 -21.00 -17.31
N ILE A 10 -18.10 -20.35 -17.03
CA ILE A 10 -18.15 -18.98 -16.49
C ILE A 10 -17.60 -18.95 -15.07
N TYR A 11 -17.99 -19.90 -14.21
CA TYR A 11 -17.44 -20.07 -12.87
C TYR A 11 -15.91 -20.26 -12.91
N ASN A 12 -15.41 -21.14 -13.77
CA ASN A 12 -13.98 -21.36 -13.93
C ASN A 12 -13.26 -20.17 -14.61
N MET A 13 -13.92 -19.39 -15.46
CA MET A 13 -13.35 -18.15 -16.03
C MET A 13 -13.31 -17.01 -15.01
N MET A 14 -14.27 -16.95 -14.08
CA MET A 14 -14.27 -16.01 -12.96
C MET A 14 -13.23 -16.41 -11.90
N ASN A 15 -12.98 -17.71 -11.71
CA ASN A 15 -12.00 -18.22 -10.76
C ASN A 15 -10.57 -18.29 -11.32
N ASN A 16 -10.41 -18.40 -12.64
CA ASN A 16 -9.13 -18.22 -13.36
C ASN A 16 -9.02 -16.80 -13.93
N SER A 17 -9.53 -15.81 -13.20
CA SER A 17 -9.43 -14.43 -13.65
C SER A 17 -7.95 -14.08 -13.81
N ILE A 18 -7.64 -13.26 -14.82
CA ILE A 18 -6.31 -12.70 -15.10
C ILE A 18 -5.74 -11.92 -13.88
N PHE A 19 -6.53 -11.79 -12.81
CA PHE A 19 -6.18 -11.29 -11.50
C PHE A 19 -6.17 -12.44 -10.48
N ASP A 20 -5.27 -13.39 -10.64
CA ASP A 20 -4.85 -14.24 -9.52
C ASP A 20 -4.07 -13.34 -8.55
N PHE A 21 -4.81 -12.62 -7.70
CA PHE A 21 -4.25 -11.59 -6.84
C PHE A 21 -3.14 -12.13 -5.95
N GLY A 22 -3.17 -13.44 -5.61
CA GLY A 22 -2.17 -14.12 -4.79
C GLY A 22 -0.76 -14.08 -5.35
N PHE A 23 -0.62 -14.09 -6.67
CA PHE A 23 0.70 -13.95 -7.30
C PHE A 23 1.17 -12.49 -7.32
N TYR A 24 0.24 -11.53 -7.37
CA TYR A 24 0.55 -10.11 -7.54
C TYR A 24 0.73 -9.37 -6.21
N HIS A 25 0.12 -9.83 -5.11
CA HIS A 25 0.17 -9.14 -3.82
C HIS A 25 1.59 -8.80 -3.36
N PRO A 26 2.59 -9.72 -3.39
CA PRO A 26 3.95 -9.38 -2.99
C PRO A 26 4.57 -8.24 -3.82
N TYR A 27 4.41 -8.28 -5.14
CA TYR A 27 4.93 -7.23 -6.03
C TYR A 27 4.24 -5.88 -5.79
N VAL A 28 2.92 -5.90 -5.57
CA VAL A 28 2.14 -4.69 -5.29
C VAL A 28 2.57 -4.07 -3.95
N VAL A 29 2.84 -4.89 -2.93
CA VAL A 29 3.33 -4.46 -1.63
C VAL A 29 4.71 -3.79 -1.75
N ASP A 30 5.63 -4.34 -2.53
CA ASP A 30 6.96 -3.73 -2.74
C ASP A 30 6.86 -2.30 -3.29
N PHE A 31 6.04 -2.09 -4.33
CA PHE A 31 5.80 -0.75 -4.87
C PHE A 31 5.04 0.15 -3.90
N ALA A 32 4.12 -0.40 -3.11
CA ALA A 32 3.38 0.34 -2.08
C ALA A 32 4.31 0.91 -0.99
N ILE A 33 5.51 0.35 -0.82
CA ILE A 33 6.51 0.82 0.15
C ILE A 33 7.57 1.69 -0.50
N VAL A 34 8.17 1.22 -1.59
CA VAL A 34 9.33 1.89 -2.20
C VAL A 34 8.92 3.25 -2.77
N LEU A 35 7.79 3.35 -3.46
CA LEU A 35 7.40 4.62 -4.10
C LEU A 35 7.11 5.73 -3.08
N PRO A 36 6.35 5.49 -1.98
CA PRO A 36 6.19 6.49 -0.94
C PRO A 36 7.50 6.89 -0.23
N ILE A 37 8.44 5.96 0.01
CA ILE A 37 9.75 6.28 0.59
C ILE A 37 10.50 7.28 -0.31
N ILE A 38 10.61 6.97 -1.61
CA ILE A 38 11.30 7.84 -2.56
C ILE A 38 10.57 9.20 -2.66
N ALA A 39 9.24 9.19 -2.68
CA ALA A 39 8.45 10.41 -2.71
C ALA A 39 8.73 11.31 -1.49
N LEU A 40 8.80 10.74 -0.28
CA LEU A 40 9.10 11.46 0.94
C LEU A 40 10.53 12.03 0.93
N PHE A 41 11.50 11.24 0.47
CA PHE A 41 12.89 11.67 0.35
C PHE A 41 13.02 12.87 -0.61
N LEU A 42 12.40 12.80 -1.79
CA LEU A 42 12.38 13.90 -2.75
C LEU A 42 11.61 15.13 -2.22
N HIS A 43 10.57 14.93 -1.40
CA HIS A 43 9.87 16.02 -0.73
C HIS A 43 10.82 16.81 0.17
N PHE A 44 11.62 16.12 0.99
CA PHE A 44 12.62 16.79 1.84
C PHE A 44 13.73 17.45 1.03
N ILE A 45 14.25 16.80 -0.02
CA ILE A 45 15.23 17.43 -0.92
C ILE A 45 14.65 18.73 -1.49
N SER A 46 13.39 18.74 -1.94
CA SER A 46 12.77 19.94 -2.49
C SER A 46 12.74 21.12 -1.50
N ILE A 47 12.62 20.83 -0.20
CA ILE A 47 12.67 21.84 0.86
C ILE A 47 14.11 22.31 1.10
N LEU A 48 15.08 21.40 1.10
CA LEU A 48 16.50 21.71 1.31
C LEU A 48 17.08 22.54 0.17
N THR A 49 16.68 22.26 -1.08
CA THR A 49 17.17 22.97 -2.26
C THR A 49 16.36 24.23 -2.58
N ARG A 50 15.58 24.78 -1.64
CA ARG A 50 14.73 25.96 -1.87
C ARG A 50 15.47 27.21 -2.37
N ALA A 51 16.78 27.29 -2.16
CA ALA A 51 17.62 28.37 -2.69
C ALA A 51 17.82 28.27 -4.22
N ASP A 52 17.71 27.07 -4.79
CA ASP A 52 17.67 26.81 -6.22
C ASP A 52 16.22 26.47 -6.63
N GLU A 53 15.51 27.48 -7.11
CA GLU A 53 14.09 27.37 -7.45
C GLU A 53 13.82 26.29 -8.53
N ALA A 54 14.74 26.13 -9.49
CA ALA A 54 14.58 25.17 -10.58
C ALA A 54 14.66 23.73 -10.06
N SER A 55 15.70 23.42 -9.29
CA SER A 55 15.88 22.11 -8.67
C SER A 55 14.78 21.80 -7.66
N SER A 56 14.44 22.76 -6.79
CA SER A 56 13.35 22.61 -5.81
C SER A 56 12.02 22.27 -6.48
N LYS A 57 11.65 22.97 -7.57
CA LYS A 57 10.44 22.68 -8.34
C LYS A 57 10.48 21.30 -9.00
N ALA A 58 11.63 20.88 -9.54
CA ALA A 58 11.77 19.57 -10.17
C ALA A 58 11.55 18.44 -9.15
N TYR A 59 12.26 18.48 -8.02
CA TYR A 59 12.10 17.49 -6.95
C TYR A 59 10.69 17.47 -6.38
N PHE A 60 10.08 18.64 -6.18
CA PHE A 60 8.71 18.74 -5.70
C PHE A 60 7.71 18.07 -6.67
N LYS A 61 7.84 18.30 -7.98
CA LYS A 61 6.96 17.68 -8.98
C LYS A 61 7.09 16.15 -9.00
N VAL A 62 8.33 15.64 -9.02
CA VAL A 62 8.58 14.20 -9.04
C VAL A 62 8.11 13.55 -7.74
N SER A 63 8.38 14.18 -6.59
CA SER A 63 7.86 13.75 -5.29
C SER A 63 6.34 13.61 -5.31
N ASN A 64 5.61 14.59 -5.85
CA ASN A 64 4.15 14.53 -5.91
C ASN A 64 3.65 13.41 -6.80
N LEU A 65 4.28 13.21 -7.96
CA LEU A 65 3.93 12.14 -8.89
C LEU A 65 4.11 10.78 -8.20
N LEU A 66 5.29 10.54 -7.61
CA LEU A 66 5.59 9.29 -6.91
C LEU A 66 4.67 9.08 -5.70
N PHE A 67 4.32 10.15 -4.98
CA PHE A 67 3.38 10.07 -3.86
C PHE A 67 2.01 9.57 -4.32
N PHE A 68 1.44 10.13 -5.40
CA PHE A 68 0.13 9.70 -5.87
C PHE A 68 0.15 8.29 -6.47
N ILE A 69 1.19 7.94 -7.24
CA ILE A 69 1.35 6.56 -7.75
C ILE A 69 1.50 5.60 -6.57
N GLY A 70 2.36 5.90 -5.60
CA GLY A 70 2.56 5.10 -4.39
C GLY A 70 1.29 4.96 -3.56
N SER A 71 0.48 6.02 -3.44
CA SER A 71 -0.84 5.97 -2.78
C SER A 71 -1.79 5.01 -3.50
N GLY A 72 -1.72 4.96 -4.83
CA GLY A 72 -2.43 3.98 -5.65
C GLY A 72 -1.99 2.54 -5.35
N PHE A 73 -0.68 2.30 -5.26
CA PHE A 73 -0.16 0.98 -4.89
C PHE A 73 -0.50 0.59 -3.44
N VAL A 74 -0.47 1.51 -2.48
CA VAL A 74 -0.93 1.24 -1.11
C VAL A 74 -2.40 0.82 -1.11
N THR A 75 -3.23 1.50 -1.90
CA THR A 75 -4.65 1.13 -2.03
C THR A 75 -4.79 -0.24 -2.67
N ALA A 76 -4.02 -0.52 -3.73
CA ALA A 76 -4.03 -1.83 -4.37
C ALA A 76 -3.58 -2.95 -3.42
N ALA A 77 -2.50 -2.76 -2.67
CA ALA A 77 -1.99 -3.71 -1.68
C ALA A 77 -3.03 -4.02 -0.59
N TYR A 78 -3.76 -2.99 -0.14
CA TYR A 78 -4.85 -3.18 0.81
C TYR A 78 -5.99 -4.00 0.21
N LEU A 79 -6.42 -3.68 -1.02
CA LEU A 79 -7.51 -4.40 -1.69
C LEU A 79 -7.15 -5.86 -2.00
N THR A 80 -5.93 -6.13 -2.47
CA THR A 80 -5.48 -7.51 -2.71
C THR A 80 -5.34 -8.29 -1.40
N GLY A 81 -4.81 -7.65 -0.35
CA GLY A 81 -4.75 -8.25 0.99
C GLY A 81 -6.12 -8.56 1.60
N LEU A 82 -7.15 -7.76 1.29
CA LEU A 82 -8.54 -8.07 1.68
C LEU A 82 -9.11 -9.25 0.90
N ALA A 83 -8.74 -9.40 -0.37
CA ALA A 83 -9.25 -10.47 -1.22
C ALA A 83 -8.70 -11.85 -0.81
N GLU A 84 -7.39 -11.93 -0.55
CA GLU A 84 -6.71 -13.18 -0.14
C GLU A 84 -6.78 -13.44 1.37
N GLY A 85 -7.07 -12.39 2.13
CA GLY A 85 -7.00 -12.38 3.58
C GLY A 85 -7.74 -13.51 4.29
N PRO A 86 -9.01 -13.80 3.95
CA PRO A 86 -9.78 -14.87 4.58
C PRO A 86 -9.15 -16.26 4.42
N ASP A 87 -8.56 -16.55 3.27
CA ASP A 87 -7.96 -17.86 2.97
C ASP A 87 -6.61 -18.00 3.68
N VAL A 88 -5.78 -16.94 3.60
CA VAL A 88 -4.51 -16.87 4.33
C VAL A 88 -4.74 -17.03 5.82
N ARG A 89 -5.70 -16.30 6.42
CA ARG A 89 -5.98 -16.34 7.85
C ARG A 89 -6.41 -17.72 8.34
N GLN A 90 -7.16 -18.48 7.54
CA GLN A 90 -7.59 -19.83 7.90
C GLN A 90 -6.43 -20.81 7.98
N ALA A 91 -5.41 -20.64 7.13
CA ALA A 91 -4.21 -21.47 7.10
C ALA A 91 -3.24 -21.19 8.26
N LEU A 92 -3.40 -20.08 8.99
CA LEU A 92 -2.49 -19.69 10.07
C LEU A 92 -2.79 -20.40 11.40
N SER A 93 -1.72 -20.58 12.19
CA SER A 93 -1.78 -20.96 13.61
C SER A 93 -2.54 -19.90 14.44
N MET A 94 -2.92 -20.23 15.68
CA MET A 94 -3.64 -19.29 16.55
C MET A 94 -2.85 -17.98 16.78
N GLU A 95 -1.54 -18.10 16.98
CA GLU A 95 -0.63 -16.97 17.14
C GLU A 95 -0.51 -16.15 15.85
N GLY A 96 -0.35 -16.83 14.71
CA GLY A 96 -0.31 -16.19 13.38
C GLY A 96 -1.60 -15.43 13.05
N ARG A 97 -2.77 -15.93 13.47
CA ARG A 97 -4.05 -15.21 13.29
C ARG A 97 -4.11 -13.92 14.09
N GLY A 98 -3.60 -13.92 15.33
CA GLY A 98 -3.54 -12.69 16.14
C GLY A 98 -2.66 -11.63 15.48
N LEU A 99 -1.51 -12.03 14.95
CA LEU A 99 -0.61 -11.15 14.22
C LEU A 99 -1.23 -10.65 12.89
N TYR A 100 -1.93 -11.54 12.19
CA TYR A 100 -2.65 -11.23 10.95
C TYR A 100 -3.75 -10.17 11.19
N ASP A 101 -4.57 -10.35 12.24
CA ASP A 101 -5.65 -9.42 12.57
C ASP A 101 -5.08 -8.02 12.92
N ALA A 102 -3.96 -7.98 13.64
CA ALA A 102 -3.24 -6.74 13.93
C ALA A 102 -2.68 -6.08 12.65
N HIS A 103 -2.08 -6.88 11.76
CA HIS A 103 -1.57 -6.40 10.47
C HIS A 103 -2.69 -5.84 9.59
N GLN A 104 -3.83 -6.53 9.49
CA GLN A 104 -4.97 -6.08 8.70
C GLN A 104 -5.57 -4.77 9.25
N ALA A 105 -5.68 -4.64 10.57
CA ALA A 105 -6.10 -3.39 11.20
C ALA A 105 -5.14 -2.24 10.85
N LEU A 106 -3.83 -2.51 10.92
CA LEU A 106 -2.81 -1.52 10.58
C LEU A 106 -2.86 -1.12 9.10
N ALA A 107 -3.03 -2.09 8.20
CA ALA A 107 -3.19 -1.85 6.77
C ALA A 107 -4.40 -0.96 6.46
N THR A 108 -5.51 -1.16 7.19
CA THR A 108 -6.71 -0.31 7.08
C THR A 108 -6.40 1.14 7.46
N TYR A 109 -5.71 1.36 8.58
CA TYR A 109 -5.32 2.71 9.01
C TYR A 109 -4.32 3.37 8.05
N ILE A 110 -3.40 2.59 7.48
CA ILE A 110 -2.45 3.08 6.48
C ILE A 110 -3.20 3.52 5.22
N ALA A 111 -4.10 2.70 4.67
CA ALA A 111 -4.88 3.04 3.49
C ALA A 111 -5.71 4.32 3.72
N ALA A 112 -6.39 4.42 4.88
CA ALA A 112 -7.10 5.64 5.27
C ALA A 112 -6.16 6.84 5.43
N GLY A 113 -4.97 6.63 6.00
CA GLY A 113 -3.95 7.66 6.15
C GLY A 113 -3.45 8.20 4.81
N PHE A 114 -3.18 7.32 3.84
CA PHE A 114 -2.77 7.73 2.48
C PHE A 114 -3.88 8.46 1.72
N LEU A 115 -5.13 8.04 1.90
CA LEU A 115 -6.29 8.75 1.35
C LEU A 115 -6.39 10.17 1.96
N PHE A 116 -6.26 10.29 3.28
CA PHE A 116 -6.25 11.58 3.97
C PHE A 116 -5.08 12.47 3.54
N LEU A 117 -3.87 11.92 3.46
CA LEU A 117 -2.69 12.62 2.96
C LEU A 117 -2.86 13.09 1.53
N SER A 118 -3.55 12.30 0.68
CA SER A 118 -3.86 12.70 -0.69
C SER A 118 -4.74 13.94 -0.73
N PHE A 119 -5.76 14.03 0.12
CA PHE A 119 -6.57 15.25 0.26
C PHE A 119 -5.74 16.45 0.71
N ILE A 120 -4.93 16.28 1.76
CA ILE A 120 -4.02 17.35 2.23
C ILE A 120 -3.08 17.80 1.10
N LYS A 121 -2.55 16.84 0.34
CA LYS A 121 -1.62 17.12 -0.75
C LYS A 121 -2.29 17.93 -1.86
N ILE A 122 -3.50 17.57 -2.25
CA ILE A 122 -4.29 18.31 -3.24
C ILE A 122 -4.52 19.75 -2.73
N ILE A 123 -4.93 19.92 -1.47
CA ILE A 123 -5.12 21.25 -0.87
C ILE A 123 -3.81 22.05 -0.86
N SER A 124 -2.69 21.43 -0.49
CA SER A 124 -1.36 22.04 -0.48
C SER A 124 -0.94 22.55 -1.87
N LEU A 125 -1.27 21.79 -2.93
CA LEU A 125 -1.01 22.17 -4.32
C LEU A 125 -1.87 23.35 -4.79
N LEU A 126 -3.14 23.41 -4.35
CA LEU A 126 -4.06 24.49 -4.72
C LEU A 126 -3.75 25.79 -3.98
N VAL A 127 -3.50 25.70 -2.68
CA VAL A 127 -3.32 26.87 -1.79
C VAL A 127 -1.91 27.46 -1.90
N LYS A 128 -0.91 26.67 -2.32
CA LYS A 128 0.49 27.09 -2.54
C LYS A 128 1.14 27.78 -1.33
N LYS A 129 0.70 27.46 -0.11
CA LYS A 129 1.25 27.98 1.16
C LYS A 129 2.33 27.05 1.71
N ASP A 130 3.49 27.61 2.05
CA ASP A 130 4.62 26.83 2.58
C ASP A 130 4.32 26.06 3.88
N PRO A 131 3.55 26.58 4.86
CA PRO A 131 3.17 25.80 6.05
C PRO A 131 2.49 24.46 5.74
N LEU A 132 1.66 24.40 4.69
CA LEU A 132 0.99 23.15 4.30
C LEU A 132 1.97 22.12 3.73
N ARG A 133 3.11 22.55 3.18
CA ARG A 133 4.16 21.64 2.70
C ARG A 133 4.88 20.96 3.86
N TYR A 134 5.12 21.71 4.95
CA TYR A 134 5.71 21.16 6.16
C TYR A 134 4.74 20.25 6.90
N ILE A 135 3.48 20.65 7.07
CA ILE A 135 2.43 19.83 7.69
C ILE A 135 2.26 18.51 6.93
N PHE A 136 2.15 18.58 5.59
CA PHE A 136 2.10 17.39 4.75
C PHE A 136 3.33 16.50 4.97
N GLY A 137 4.54 17.08 4.94
CA GLY A 137 5.78 16.33 5.14
C GLY A 137 5.83 15.61 6.49
N THR A 138 5.43 16.28 7.58
CA THR A 138 5.39 15.68 8.92
C THR A 138 4.40 14.52 9.00
N LEU A 139 3.16 14.73 8.53
CA LEU A 139 2.15 13.68 8.54
C LEU A 139 2.56 12.51 7.65
N PHE A 140 3.12 12.80 6.47
CA PHE A 140 3.61 11.78 5.56
C PHE A 140 4.74 10.96 6.18
N SER A 141 5.70 11.58 6.87
CA SER A 141 6.74 10.87 7.63
C SER A 141 6.15 9.93 8.69
N ILE A 142 5.15 10.38 9.46
CA ILE A 142 4.51 9.54 10.49
C ILE A 142 3.82 8.33 9.83
N THR A 143 3.04 8.57 8.78
CA THR A 143 2.39 7.48 8.03
C THR A 143 3.41 6.52 7.43
N MET A 144 4.56 7.01 6.97
CA MET A 144 5.64 6.17 6.44
C MET A 144 6.27 5.27 7.50
N LEU A 145 6.49 5.76 8.71
CA LEU A 145 7.00 4.93 9.81
C LEU A 145 6.02 3.79 10.13
N ILE A 146 4.72 4.09 10.15
CA ILE A 146 3.67 3.09 10.37
C ILE A 146 3.64 2.07 9.22
N LEU A 147 3.77 2.52 7.97
CA LEU A 147 3.84 1.64 6.81
C LEU A 147 5.04 0.69 6.85
N ILE A 148 6.22 1.19 7.19
CA ILE A 148 7.44 0.37 7.32
C ILE A 148 7.26 -0.67 8.43
N TYR A 149 6.65 -0.29 9.55
CA TYR A 149 6.34 -1.22 10.63
C TYR A 149 5.33 -2.30 10.20
N ALA A 150 4.26 -1.92 9.49
CA ALA A 150 3.30 -2.87 8.93
C ALA A 150 3.95 -3.85 7.96
N TYR A 151 4.86 -3.36 7.11
CA TYR A 151 5.61 -4.22 6.19
C TYR A 151 6.45 -5.26 6.92
N ALA A 152 7.15 -4.87 7.99
CA ALA A 152 7.93 -5.81 8.80
C ALA A 152 7.06 -6.91 9.41
N ILE A 153 5.85 -6.56 9.89
CA ILE A 153 4.87 -7.55 10.35
C ILE A 153 4.44 -8.48 9.21
N GLY A 154 4.17 -7.92 8.03
CA GLY A 154 3.80 -8.71 6.83
C GLY A 154 4.86 -9.74 6.45
N ILE A 155 6.15 -9.35 6.49
CA ILE A 155 7.28 -10.26 6.29
C ILE A 155 7.24 -11.40 7.32
N SER A 156 7.09 -11.09 8.60
CA SER A 156 7.02 -12.13 9.65
C SER A 156 5.83 -13.08 9.46
N LEU A 157 4.66 -12.56 9.06
CA LEU A 157 3.51 -13.41 8.73
C LEU A 157 3.82 -14.42 7.62
N VAL A 158 4.53 -13.99 6.57
CA VAL A 158 4.91 -14.87 5.45
C VAL A 158 5.96 -15.89 5.87
N TYR A 159 7.08 -15.44 6.46
CA TYR A 159 8.24 -16.29 6.68
C TYR A 159 8.20 -17.11 7.98
N ASP A 160 7.56 -16.59 9.02
CA ASP A 160 7.52 -17.25 10.34
C ASP A 160 6.23 -18.06 10.54
N TYR A 161 5.11 -17.60 9.96
CA TYR A 161 3.79 -18.23 10.12
C TYR A 161 3.21 -18.84 8.84
N GLY A 162 3.90 -18.72 7.70
CA GLY A 162 3.51 -19.37 6.44
C GLY A 162 2.33 -18.71 5.72
N ALA A 163 2.03 -17.44 6.01
CA ALA A 163 0.98 -16.70 5.30
C ALA A 163 1.25 -16.71 3.78
N GLY A 164 0.31 -17.26 3.00
CA GLY A 164 0.43 -17.34 1.54
C GLY A 164 1.29 -18.49 1.00
N VAL A 165 1.89 -19.32 1.86
CA VAL A 165 2.75 -20.46 1.45
C VAL A 165 2.02 -21.82 1.56
N VAL A 166 0.87 -21.87 2.22
CA VAL A 166 0.11 -23.10 2.53
C VAL A 166 -1.08 -23.33 1.57
N CYS A 167 -1.37 -22.41 0.62
CA CYS A 167 -2.48 -22.55 -0.33
C CYS A 167 -2.18 -23.47 -1.54
N SER A 168 -1.08 -24.21 -1.53
CA SER A 168 -0.73 -25.20 -2.56
C SER A 168 -0.55 -26.59 -1.95
N GLY A 169 -1.65 -27.14 -1.42
CA GLY A 169 -1.77 -28.51 -0.92
C GLY A 169 -3.19 -29.04 -1.04
#